data_AF-A0ABD7TRW1-F1
#
_entry.id   AF-A0ABD7TRW1-F1
#
_cell.length_a   1.000
_cell.length_b   1.000
_cell.length_c   1.000
_cell.angle_alpha   90.00
_cell.angle_beta   90.00
_cell.angle_gamma   90.00
#
_symmetry.space_group_name_H-M   'P 1'
#
loop_
_entity.id
_entity.type
_entity.pdbx_description
1 polymer ?
#
loop_
_entity_poly.entity_id
_entity_poly.type
_entity_poly.pdbx_seq_one_letter_code
_entity_poly.pdbx_strand_id
1 'polypeptide(L)' 'MNIQEATKLAMERGKSIYRKDLRNKGLRGEILPTNDSYHGMLYTIPDKKSYKQRWQPLAEDLVSDEWFVTGEELSSY' A
#
# COMPACT_ATOMS: atom_id res chain seq x y z
N MET A 1 9.55 1.68 5.84
CA MET A 1 8.77 2.35 6.91
C MET A 1 7.83 1.33 7.52
N ASN A 2 7.36 1.56 8.74
CA ASN A 2 6.22 0.79 9.24
C ASN A 2 4.93 1.23 8.51
N ILE A 3 3.86 0.47 8.69
CA ILE A 3 2.60 0.76 8.00
C ILE A 3 1.97 2.11 8.38
N GLN A 4 2.11 2.56 9.63
CA GLN A 4 1.51 3.81 10.11
C GLN A 4 2.21 5.03 9.49
N GLU A 5 3.54 5.01 9.47
CA GLU A 5 4.38 6.02 8.83
C GLU A 5 4.07 6.13 7.32
N ALA A 6 4.07 4.99 6.62
CA ALA A 6 3.76 4.96 5.20
C ALA A 6 2.35 5.48 4.92
N THR A 7 1.36 5.11 5.76
CA THR A 7 -0.02 5.57 5.67
C THR A 7 -0.13 7.09 5.78
N LYS A 8 0.52 7.68 6.79
CA LYS A 8 0.51 9.13 7.02
C LYS A 8 1.12 9.87 5.82
N LEU A 9 2.30 9.43 5.38
CA LEU A 9 3.01 10.06 4.27
C LEU A 9 2.25 9.94 2.93
N ALA A 10 1.64 8.79 2.68
CA ALA A 10 0.82 8.56 1.51
C ALA A 10 -0.42 9.47 1.48
N MET A 11 -1.09 9.68 2.63
CA MET A 11 -2.21 10.62 2.70
C MET A 11 -1.78 12.06 2.45
N GLU A 12 -0.67 12.50 3.02
CA GLU A 12 -0.11 13.85 2.79
C GLU A 12 0.20 14.08 1.30
N ARG A 13 0.60 13.04 0.57
CA ARG A 13 0.99 13.10 -0.84
C ARG A 13 -0.10 12.68 -1.82
N GLY A 14 -1.25 12.20 -1.36
CA GLY A 14 -2.31 11.64 -2.20
C GLY A 14 -1.85 10.42 -3.01
N LYS A 15 -1.03 9.54 -2.40
CA LYS A 15 -0.43 8.35 -3.03
C LYS A 15 -0.90 7.06 -2.37
N SER A 16 -0.60 5.93 -3.00
CA SER A 16 -0.80 4.59 -2.44
C SER A 16 0.47 4.11 -1.70
N ILE A 17 0.33 3.06 -0.89
CA ILE A 17 1.43 2.36 -0.23
C ILE A 17 1.52 0.92 -0.73
N TYR A 18 2.68 0.29 -0.59
CA TYR A 18 2.84 -1.13 -0.87
C TYR A 18 3.88 -1.75 0.07
N ARG A 19 3.79 -3.07 0.25
CA ARG A 19 4.79 -3.86 0.97
C ARG A 19 5.73 -4.53 -0.03
N LYS A 20 7.03 -4.27 0.09
CA LYS A 20 8.03 -4.61 -0.94
C LYS A 20 8.10 -6.11 -1.24
N ASP A 21 8.16 -6.93 -0.20
CA ASP A 21 8.23 -8.40 -0.30
C ASP A 21 7.00 -8.99 -1.03
N LEU A 22 5.81 -8.49 -0.73
CA LEU A 22 4.56 -8.96 -1.33
C LEU A 22 4.40 -8.50 -2.77
N ARG A 23 4.80 -7.26 -3.07
CA ARG A 23 4.76 -6.71 -4.42
C ARG A 23 5.72 -7.44 -5.35
N ASN A 24 6.95 -7.69 -4.90
CA ASN A 24 7.96 -8.41 -5.68
C ASN A 24 7.56 -9.86 -5.98
N LYS A 25 6.79 -10.50 -5.08
CA LYS A 25 6.24 -11.84 -5.28
C LYS A 25 4.93 -11.86 -6.06
N GLY A 26 4.40 -10.69 -6.48
CA GLY A 26 3.09 -10.58 -7.14
C GLY A 26 1.91 -10.99 -6.27
N LEU A 27 2.09 -11.09 -4.95
CA LEU A 27 1.09 -11.62 -4.01
C LEU A 27 0.10 -10.55 -3.53
N ARG A 28 0.52 -9.28 -3.54
CA ARG A 28 -0.31 -8.15 -3.14
C ARG A 28 0.09 -6.91 -3.93
N GLY A 29 -0.91 -6.09 -4.27
CA GLY A 29 -0.67 -4.80 -4.88
C GLY A 29 -0.59 -3.65 -3.88
N GLU A 30 -1.00 -2.48 -4.33
CA GLU A 30 -0.91 -1.22 -3.58
C GLU A 30 -2.19 -0.99 -2.76
N ILE A 31 -2.09 -0.27 -1.67
CA ILE A 31 -3.21 0.14 -0.81
C ILE A 31 -3.31 1.65 -0.92
N LEU A 32 -4.50 2.18 -1.15
CA LEU A 32 -4.77 3.61 -1.06
C LEU A 32 -5.34 3.90 0.33
N PRO A 33 -4.57 4.55 1.22
CA PRO A 33 -5.09 5.00 2.50
C PRO A 33 -6.23 6.01 2.30
N THR A 34 -7.21 5.97 3.18
CA THR A 34 -8.36 6.87 3.14
C THR A 34 -9.02 6.94 4.51
N ASN A 35 -9.62 8.09 4.81
CA ASN A 35 -10.41 8.32 6.03
C ASN A 35 -11.88 7.91 5.86
N ASP A 36 -12.27 7.46 4.67
CA ASP A 36 -13.61 6.98 4.39
C ASP A 36 -13.79 5.56 4.95
N SER A 37 -14.69 5.43 5.93
CA SER A 37 -14.98 4.15 6.59
C SER A 37 -15.64 3.11 5.68
N TYR A 38 -16.14 3.51 4.51
CA TYR A 38 -16.77 2.62 3.53
C TYR A 38 -15.82 2.16 2.43
N HIS A 39 -14.73 2.89 2.20
CA HIS A 39 -13.79 2.62 1.13
C HIS A 39 -12.42 2.27 1.72
N GLY A 40 -11.98 1.02 1.62
CA GLY A 40 -10.56 0.68 1.72
C GLY A 40 -10.16 0.17 0.36
N MET A 41 -9.23 0.83 -0.33
CA MET A 41 -8.91 0.49 -1.73
C MET A 41 -7.59 -0.27 -1.82
N LEU A 42 -7.65 -1.50 -2.34
CA LEU A 42 -6.49 -2.29 -2.76
C LEU A 42 -6.42 -2.28 -4.30
N TYR A 43 -5.32 -1.79 -4.85
CA TYR A 43 -4.96 -1.89 -6.27
C TYR A 43 -4.06 -3.11 -6.49
N THR A 44 -4.62 -4.24 -6.88
CA THR A 44 -3.82 -5.35 -7.43
C THR A 44 -3.39 -5.04 -8.88
N ILE A 45 -2.12 -5.29 -9.23
CA ILE A 45 -1.55 -5.10 -10.58
C ILE A 45 -0.92 -6.45 -11.01
N PRO A 46 -0.94 -6.85 -12.30
CA PRO A 46 -1.40 -6.14 -13.51
C PRO A 46 -2.72 -6.68 -14.09
N ASP A 47 -3.39 -5.88 -14.90
CA ASP A 47 -4.59 -6.19 -15.71
C ASP A 47 -5.97 -6.22 -15.06
N LYS A 48 -6.12 -6.27 -13.73
CA LYS A 48 -7.44 -6.08 -13.09
C LYS A 48 -7.35 -5.23 -11.84
N LYS A 49 -7.86 -4.00 -11.91
CA LYS A 49 -8.25 -3.22 -10.72
C LYS A 49 -9.37 -3.98 -10.01
N SER A 50 -9.02 -4.89 -9.10
CA SER A 50 -10.02 -5.56 -8.27
C SER A 50 -10.23 -4.74 -7.01
N TYR A 51 -11.36 -4.04 -6.93
CA TYR A 51 -11.78 -3.30 -5.75
C TYR A 51 -12.14 -4.30 -4.65
N LYS A 52 -11.25 -4.47 -3.66
CA LYS A 52 -11.58 -5.19 -2.43
C LYS A 52 -11.85 -4.18 -1.32
N GLN A 53 -13.12 -4.03 -0.95
CA GLN A 53 -13.52 -3.24 0.21
C GLN A 53 -12.94 -3.85 1.49
N ARG A 54 -12.60 -3.00 2.47
CA ARG A 54 -12.25 -3.38 3.84
C ARG A 54 -11.01 -4.29 3.94
N TRP A 55 -9.92 -3.90 3.29
CA TRP A 55 -8.63 -4.53 3.57
C TRP A 55 -8.33 -4.46 5.07
N GLN A 56 -7.97 -5.61 5.65
CA GLN A 56 -7.54 -5.73 7.04
C GLN A 56 -6.07 -6.15 7.04
N PRO A 57 -5.20 -5.42 7.76
CA PRO A 57 -3.80 -5.82 7.90
C PRO A 57 -3.70 -7.17 8.63
N LEU A 58 -2.81 -8.03 8.15
CA LEU A 58 -2.36 -9.21 8.88
C LEU A 58 -1.40 -8.77 10.01
N ALA A 59 -1.16 -9.64 11.00
CA ALA A 59 -0.17 -9.34 12.04
C ALA A 59 1.21 -8.97 11.46
N GLU A 60 1.63 -9.68 10.41
CA GLU A 60 2.88 -9.40 9.67
C GLU A 60 2.88 -8.02 9.00
N ASP A 61 1.72 -7.52 8.59
CA ASP A 61 1.61 -6.17 8.01
C ASP A 61 1.91 -5.09 9.05
N LEU A 62 1.53 -5.34 10.31
CA LEU A 62 1.69 -4.39 11.41
C LEU A 62 3.14 -4.32 11.92
N VAL A 63 3.89 -5.43 11.85
CA VAL A 63 5.26 -5.52 12.38
C VAL A 63 6.34 -5.31 11.31
N SER A 64 5.96 -5.28 10.02
CA SER A 64 6.91 -5.10 8.93
C SER A 64 7.31 -3.62 8.77
N ASP A 65 8.62 -3.40 8.57
CA ASP A 65 9.20 -2.11 8.18
C ASP A 65 9.41 -1.98 6.67
N GLU A 66 8.87 -2.91 5.88
CA GLU A 66 9.01 -2.96 4.42
C GLU A 66 7.86 -2.27 3.67
N TRP A 67 7.24 -1.26 4.29
CA TRP A 67 6.25 -0.41 3.63
C TRP A 67 6.90 0.81 2.96
N PHE A 68 6.39 1.12 1.76
CA PHE A 68 6.85 2.20 0.89
C PHE A 68 5.67 2.95 0.29
N VAL A 69 5.83 4.24 0.01
CA VAL A 69 4.85 5.04 -0.76
C VAL A 69 5.14 4.90 -2.26
N THR A 70 4.10 4.82 -3.08
CA THR A 70 4.28 4.71 -4.53
C THR A 70 4.91 5.97 -5.13
N GLY A 71 5.85 5.77 -6.04
CA GLY A 71 6.67 6.85 -6.59
C GLY A 71 7.83 7.29 -5.69
N GLU A 72 8.05 6.67 -4.53
CA GLU A 72 9.29 6.88 -3.76
C GLU A 72 10.49 6.09 -4.29
N GLU A 73 10.30 5.21 -5.28
CA GLU A 73 11.42 4.79 -6.12
C GLU A 73 11.81 5.96 -7.02
N LEU A 74 12.57 6.88 -6.43
CA LEU A 74 13.31 7.91 -7.14
C LEU A 74 14.35 7.23 -8.02
N SER A 75 14.22 7.46 -9.33
CA SER A 75 15.30 8.08 -10.10
C SER A 75 16.70 7.55 -9.78
N SER A 76 16.95 6.26 -9.99
CA SER A 76 18.29 5.83 -10.38
C SER A 76 18.45 6.17 -11.86
N TYR A 77 19.26 7.19 -12.12
CA TYR A 77 19.75 7.63 -13.43
C TYR A 77 20.21 6.46 -14.31
#